data_AF-A0A8B8ML37-F1
#
_entry.id   AF-A0A8B8ML37-F1
#
_cell.length_a   1.000
_cell.length_b   1.000
_cell.length_c   1.000
_cell.angle_alpha   90.00
_cell.angle_beta   90.00
_cell.angle_gamma   90.00
#
_symmetry.space_group_name_H-M   'P 1'
#
loop_
_entity.id
_entity.type
_entity.pdbx_description
1 polymer ?
#
loop_
_entity_poly.entity_id
_entity_poly.type
_entity_poly.pdbx_seq_one_letter_code
_entity_poly.pdbx_strand_id
1 'polypeptide(L)'
;MAKPIPKMGSRKNGRIGSRKHAHKIPKGVIHVQASFNNTIVTVTDVRGRVISWSSAGTCGFKGTRRGTPFVAQTATGNAIRTVADQGMQRAEVMIKGPGLGRDAALRAIRRSGILLNFIRDVTPMPHNGCRSPKKKTCQADTIGIAVRRVLLGEIEGTSITRAKSEKIPHEYSTIVGIQESVHEILMNLKEIVLRSNLYGTQDASICFKGPGYITAQDFYQCSSLQKNSYPRR
;
A
#
# COMPACT_ATOMS: atom_id res chain seq x y z
N MET A 1 26.39 52.39 40.59
CA MET A 1 25.15 51.61 40.78
C MET A 1 24.49 51.42 39.42
N ALA A 2 24.51 50.20 38.87
CA ALA A 2 23.93 49.89 37.55
C ALA A 2 22.40 49.70 37.68
N LYS A 3 21.62 50.35 36.82
CA LYS A 3 20.16 50.17 36.76
C LYS A 3 19.83 48.78 36.21
N PRO A 4 18.88 48.03 36.80
CA PRO A 4 18.50 46.71 36.30
C PRO A 4 17.73 46.83 34.97
N ILE A 5 18.09 45.99 34.00
CA ILE A 5 17.42 45.89 32.70
C ILE A 5 16.02 45.26 32.91
N PRO A 6 14.92 45.86 32.42
CA PRO A 6 13.60 45.27 32.55
C PRO A 6 13.51 43.97 31.73
N LYS A 7 13.12 42.88 32.38
CA LYS A 7 12.87 41.59 31.71
C LYS A 7 11.68 41.74 30.75
N MET A 8 11.96 41.64 29.46
CA MET A 8 10.95 41.59 28.41
C MET A 8 10.01 40.41 28.66
N GLY A 9 8.76 40.70 29.04
CA GLY A 9 7.72 39.69 29.20
C GLY A 9 7.47 38.93 27.89
N SER A 10 7.29 37.62 28.00
CA SER A 10 6.87 36.76 26.90
C SER A 10 5.62 37.34 26.23
N ARG A 11 5.77 37.85 24.99
CA ARG A 11 4.65 38.25 24.15
C ARG A 11 3.77 37.01 23.94
N LYS A 12 2.65 36.94 24.67
CA LYS A 12 1.56 36.03 24.31
C LYS A 12 1.07 36.46 22.93
N ASN A 13 1.46 35.71 21.90
CA ASN A 13 0.88 35.84 20.57
C ASN A 13 -0.62 35.58 20.68
N GLY A 14 -1.41 36.65 20.80
CA GLY A 14 -2.85 36.61 20.65
C GLY A 14 -3.14 36.04 19.28
N ARG A 15 -3.54 34.77 19.23
CA ARG A 15 -4.04 34.17 17.99
C ARG A 15 -5.30 34.94 17.61
N ILE A 16 -5.17 35.82 16.63
CA ILE A 16 -6.28 36.44 15.93
C ILE A 16 -7.11 35.28 15.37
N GLY A 17 -8.14 34.91 16.12
CA GLY A 17 -9.07 33.87 15.74
C GLY A 17 -9.90 34.39 14.60
N SER A 18 -9.40 34.24 13.36
CA SER A 18 -10.23 34.44 12.19
C SER A 18 -11.42 33.50 12.34
N ARG A 19 -12.63 34.03 12.53
CA ARG A 19 -13.87 33.28 12.38
C ARG A 19 -13.89 32.72 10.96
N LYS A 20 -13.34 31.53 10.77
CA LYS A 20 -13.36 30.85 9.49
C LYS A 20 -14.77 30.31 9.33
N HIS A 21 -15.58 30.98 8.51
CA HIS A 21 -16.71 30.31 7.89
C HIS A 21 -16.14 29.07 7.19
N ALA A 22 -16.40 27.89 7.76
CA ALA A 22 -15.96 26.63 7.20
C ALA A 22 -16.71 26.45 5.88
N HIS A 23 -16.00 26.69 4.77
CA HIS A 23 -16.54 26.48 3.44
C HIS A 23 -16.83 24.99 3.31
N LYS A 24 -18.12 24.60 3.26
CA LYS A 24 -18.51 23.20 3.10
C LYS A 24 -18.24 22.78 1.67
N ILE A 25 -17.30 21.86 1.48
CA ILE A 25 -16.95 21.34 0.16
C ILE A 25 -17.51 19.92 0.04
N PRO A 26 -18.46 19.64 -0.86
CA PRO A 26 -19.06 18.30 -0.97
C PRO A 26 -18.18 17.29 -1.72
N LYS A 27 -17.30 17.77 -2.61
CA LYS A 27 -16.43 16.95 -3.47
C LYS A 27 -14.96 17.35 -3.32
N GLY A 28 -14.07 16.39 -3.09
CA GLY A 28 -12.63 16.64 -2.93
C GLY A 28 -11.72 15.60 -3.57
N VAL A 29 -10.42 15.85 -3.45
CA VAL A 29 -9.35 14.93 -3.86
C VAL A 29 -8.46 14.63 -2.64
N ILE A 30 -8.24 13.35 -2.38
CA ILE A 30 -7.37 12.83 -1.32
C ILE A 30 -6.06 12.38 -1.99
N HIS A 31 -4.98 13.07 -1.66
CA HIS A 31 -3.63 12.69 -2.06
C HIS A 31 -2.98 11.86 -0.96
N VAL A 32 -2.56 10.64 -1.30
CA VAL A 32 -1.81 9.75 -0.43
C VAL A 32 -0.40 9.63 -0.97
N GLN A 33 0.56 10.24 -0.29
CA GLN A 33 1.98 10.07 -0.59
C GLN A 33 2.54 8.95 0.28
N ALA A 34 2.76 7.79 -0.32
CA ALA A 34 3.31 6.60 0.32
C ALA A 34 4.80 6.45 -0.04
N SER A 35 5.66 6.92 0.86
CA SER A 35 7.11 6.62 0.83
C SER A 35 7.42 5.45 1.77
N PHE A 36 8.61 4.85 1.63
CA PHE A 36 9.08 3.78 2.52
C PHE A 36 9.18 4.21 3.99
N ASN A 37 9.52 5.49 4.23
CA ASN A 37 9.79 5.99 5.58
C ASN A 37 8.59 6.72 6.21
N ASN A 38 7.64 7.17 5.38
CA ASN A 38 6.57 8.05 5.83
C ASN A 38 5.37 7.96 4.88
N THR A 39 4.18 8.12 5.47
CA THR A 39 2.94 8.36 4.75
C THR A 39 2.42 9.74 5.08
N ILE A 40 2.05 10.48 4.02
CA ILE A 40 1.46 11.81 4.13
C ILE A 40 0.12 11.74 3.40
N VAL A 41 -0.94 12.14 4.09
CA VAL A 41 -2.29 12.21 3.54
C VAL A 41 -2.69 13.67 3.50
N THR A 42 -3.08 14.15 2.34
CA THR A 42 -3.48 15.54 2.13
C THR A 42 -4.84 15.53 1.44
N VAL A 43 -5.79 16.27 1.99
CA VAL A 43 -7.12 16.40 1.43
C VAL A 43 -7.28 17.80 0.87
N THR A 44 -7.78 17.85 -0.37
CA THR A 44 -7.83 19.07 -1.17
C THR A 44 -9.19 19.25 -1.84
N ASP A 45 -9.49 20.50 -2.19
CA ASP A 45 -10.55 20.84 -3.14
C ASP A 45 -10.20 20.37 -4.56
N VAL A 46 -11.20 20.33 -5.43
CA VAL A 46 -11.00 20.20 -6.90
C VAL A 46 -10.08 21.29 -7.45
N ARG A 47 -10.03 22.46 -6.81
CA ARG A 47 -9.12 23.58 -7.15
C ARG A 47 -7.69 23.40 -6.62
N GLY A 48 -7.39 22.32 -5.89
CA GLY A 48 -6.08 22.06 -5.30
C GLY A 48 -5.78 22.83 -4.01
N ARG A 49 -6.76 23.51 -3.40
CA ARG A 49 -6.58 24.13 -2.08
C ARG A 49 -6.59 23.06 -1.00
N VAL A 50 -5.59 23.06 -0.12
CA VAL A 50 -5.47 22.10 0.98
C VAL A 50 -6.45 22.46 2.09
N ILE A 51 -7.27 21.48 2.47
CA ILE A 51 -8.23 21.57 3.56
C ILE A 51 -7.58 21.09 4.85
N SER A 52 -7.08 19.86 4.81
CA SER A 52 -6.43 19.21 5.92
C SER A 52 -5.30 18.35 5.40
N TRP A 53 -4.31 18.14 6.25
CA TRP A 53 -3.23 17.20 5.99
C TRP A 53 -2.83 16.55 7.30
N SER A 54 -2.40 15.30 7.20
CA SER A 54 -1.90 14.52 8.32
C SER A 54 -0.75 13.67 7.83
N SER A 55 0.17 13.37 8.73
CA SER A 55 1.32 12.52 8.44
C SER A 55 1.61 11.63 9.64
N ALA A 56 2.42 10.59 9.43
CA ALA A 56 2.93 9.76 10.51
C ALA A 56 3.55 10.59 11.66
N GLY A 57 4.23 11.68 11.31
CA GLY A 57 4.88 12.56 12.28
C GLY A 57 3.88 13.41 13.09
N THR A 58 2.82 13.91 12.44
CA THR A 58 1.75 14.69 13.09
C THR A 58 1.02 13.85 14.15
N CYS A 59 0.89 12.54 13.91
CA CYS A 59 0.31 11.60 14.86
C CYS A 59 1.26 11.17 15.98
N GLY A 60 2.46 11.76 16.08
CA GLY A 60 3.41 11.51 17.17
C GLY A 60 4.35 10.31 16.95
N PHE A 61 4.27 9.61 15.82
CA PHE A 61 5.16 8.49 15.54
C PHE A 61 6.54 8.98 15.07
N LYS A 62 7.60 8.40 15.64
CA LYS A 62 9.00 8.74 15.36
C LYS A 62 9.80 7.50 14.93
N GLY A 63 10.94 7.73 14.28
CA GLY A 63 11.86 6.66 13.87
C GLY A 63 11.29 5.69 12.83
N THR A 64 11.68 4.42 12.94
CA THR A 64 11.32 3.33 12.01
C THR A 64 9.83 3.02 11.97
N ARG A 65 9.10 3.32 13.05
CA ARG A 65 7.65 3.07 13.14
C ARG A 65 6.84 3.94 12.16
N ARG A 66 7.40 5.04 11.63
CA ARG A 66 6.71 5.96 10.71
C ARG A 66 6.29 5.35 9.36
N GLY A 67 7.03 4.36 8.87
CA GLY A 67 6.75 3.68 7.60
C GLY A 67 5.73 2.55 7.70
N THR A 68 5.29 2.20 8.92
CA THR A 68 4.41 1.05 9.13
C THR A 68 2.98 1.31 8.63
N PRO A 69 2.26 0.28 8.15
CA PRO A 69 0.90 0.43 7.65
C PRO A 69 -0.08 0.90 8.74
N PHE A 70 0.12 0.50 9.99
CA PHE A 70 -0.71 0.93 11.13
C PHE A 70 -0.70 2.47 11.30
N VAL A 71 0.48 3.07 11.12
CA VAL A 71 0.62 4.53 11.22
C VAL A 71 -0.03 5.21 10.03
N ALA A 72 0.05 4.64 8.83
CA ALA A 72 -0.65 5.14 7.66
C ALA A 72 -2.17 5.14 7.88
N GLN A 73 -2.71 4.08 8.47
CA GLN A 73 -4.13 3.99 8.83
C GLN A 73 -4.53 5.10 9.81
N THR A 74 -3.75 5.31 10.87
CA THR A 74 -4.00 6.34 11.89
C THR A 74 -3.91 7.75 11.31
N ALA A 75 -2.88 8.02 10.50
CA ALA A 75 -2.68 9.31 9.84
C ALA A 75 -3.85 9.63 8.90
N THR A 76 -4.31 8.64 8.14
CA THR A 76 -5.47 8.74 7.25
C THR A 76 -6.76 9.01 8.02
N GLY A 77 -7.01 8.28 9.11
CA GLY A 77 -8.19 8.48 9.95
C GLY A 77 -8.25 9.90 10.52
N ASN A 78 -7.12 10.46 10.97
CA ASN A 78 -7.05 11.83 11.47
C ASN A 78 -7.33 12.88 10.38
N ALA A 79 -6.79 12.70 9.17
CA ALA A 79 -7.08 13.60 8.05
C ALA A 79 -8.57 13.57 7.68
N ILE A 80 -9.16 12.37 7.61
CA ILE A 80 -10.56 12.19 7.23
C ILE A 80 -11.51 12.74 8.28
N ARG A 81 -11.20 12.57 9.58
CA ARG A 81 -12.06 13.09 10.66
C ARG A 81 -12.33 14.59 10.49
N THR A 82 -11.27 15.38 10.25
CA THR A 82 -11.39 16.83 10.04
C THR A 82 -12.17 17.21 8.78
N VAL A 83 -12.27 16.29 7.82
CA VAL A 83 -12.92 16.47 6.52
C VAL A 83 -14.39 16.04 6.58
N ALA A 84 -14.69 15.02 7.38
CA ALA A 84 -16.05 14.62 7.72
C ALA A 84 -16.78 15.76 8.44
N ASP A 85 -16.10 16.45 9.36
CA ASP A 85 -16.64 17.64 10.05
C ASP A 85 -17.00 18.78 9.07
N GLN A 86 -16.33 18.86 7.92
CA GLN A 86 -16.61 19.84 6.87
C GLN A 86 -17.68 19.40 5.86
N GLY A 87 -18.13 18.13 5.94
CA GLY A 87 -19.23 17.60 5.12
C GLY A 87 -18.81 17.11 3.73
N MET A 88 -17.57 16.67 3.53
CA MET A 88 -17.19 16.00 2.28
C MET A 88 -17.88 14.65 2.15
N GLN A 89 -18.61 14.45 1.05
CA GLN A 89 -19.34 13.21 0.78
C GLN A 89 -18.67 12.36 -0.30
N ARG A 90 -18.05 13.00 -1.29
CA ARG A 90 -17.42 12.33 -2.44
C ARG A 90 -15.95 12.70 -2.53
N ALA A 91 -15.09 11.69 -2.72
CA ALA A 91 -13.67 11.91 -2.89
C ALA A 91 -13.08 11.10 -4.05
N GLU A 92 -12.10 11.69 -4.70
CA GLU A 92 -11.20 11.03 -5.64
C GLU A 92 -9.89 10.74 -4.92
N VAL A 93 -9.30 9.56 -5.10
CA VAL A 93 -8.06 9.19 -4.41
C VAL A 93 -6.91 9.13 -5.41
N MET A 94 -5.85 9.87 -5.11
CA MET A 94 -4.61 9.89 -5.89
C MET A 94 -3.46 9.40 -5.03
N ILE A 95 -2.82 8.31 -5.44
CA ILE A 95 -1.75 7.67 -4.67
C ILE A 95 -0.42 7.95 -5.36
N LYS A 96 0.59 8.34 -4.59
CA LYS A 96 1.94 8.58 -5.08
C LYS A 96 2.95 7.74 -4.29
N GLY A 97 3.70 6.91 -4.99
CA GLY A 97 4.84 6.18 -4.47
C GLY A 97 4.55 4.73 -4.07
N PRO A 98 5.62 3.93 -3.88
CA PRO A 98 5.54 2.48 -3.67
C PRO A 98 5.47 2.05 -2.19
N GLY A 99 5.33 2.98 -1.23
CA GLY A 99 5.44 2.67 0.19
C GLY A 99 4.33 1.74 0.74
N LEU A 100 4.66 1.00 1.80
CA LEU A 100 3.78 0.00 2.46
C LEU A 100 2.44 0.58 2.98
N GLY A 101 2.38 1.89 3.23
CA GLY A 101 1.16 2.53 3.75
C GLY A 101 0.08 2.82 2.71
N ARG A 102 0.28 2.43 1.44
CA ARG A 102 -0.69 2.59 0.35
C ARG A 102 -2.02 1.88 0.63
N ASP A 103 -1.96 0.58 0.91
CA ASP A 103 -3.15 -0.24 1.11
C ASP A 103 -3.84 0.07 2.43
N ALA A 104 -3.05 0.35 3.47
CA ALA A 104 -3.57 0.73 4.78
C ALA A 104 -4.35 2.06 4.74
N ALA A 105 -3.87 3.04 3.96
CA ALA A 105 -4.59 4.29 3.74
C ALA A 105 -5.91 4.06 2.97
N LEU A 106 -5.89 3.25 1.92
CA LEU A 106 -7.11 2.91 1.17
C LEU A 106 -8.15 2.19 2.04
N ARG A 107 -7.72 1.24 2.88
CA ARG A 107 -8.60 0.56 3.85
C ARG A 107 -9.20 1.55 4.85
N ALA A 108 -8.43 2.53 5.33
CA ALA A 108 -8.93 3.57 6.22
C ALA A 108 -9.99 4.47 5.56
N ILE A 109 -9.76 4.87 4.30
CA ILE A 109 -10.72 5.69 3.53
C ILE A 109 -12.01 4.92 3.25
N ARG A 110 -11.92 3.62 2.93
CA ARG A 110 -13.10 2.77 2.75
C ARG A 110 -13.93 2.68 4.03
N ARG A 111 -13.27 2.55 5.18
CA ARG A 111 -13.93 2.44 6.49
C ARG A 111 -14.62 3.73 6.93
N SER A 112 -14.14 4.89 6.48
CA SER A 112 -14.70 6.19 6.90
C SER A 112 -16.02 6.55 6.22
N GLY A 113 -16.49 5.76 5.24
CA GLY A 113 -17.80 5.96 4.62
C GLY A 113 -17.88 7.10 3.59
N ILE A 114 -16.74 7.62 3.12
CA ILE A 114 -16.72 8.58 2.01
C ILE A 114 -16.90 7.82 0.70
N LEU A 115 -17.80 8.30 -0.17
CA LEU A 115 -18.01 7.71 -1.50
C LEU A 115 -16.78 7.95 -2.37
N LEU A 116 -16.13 6.86 -2.77
CA LEU A 116 -14.97 6.87 -3.66
C LEU A 116 -15.44 6.85 -5.12
N ASN A 117 -15.06 7.87 -5.89
CA ASN A 117 -15.36 7.91 -7.33
C ASN A 117 -14.39 7.06 -8.14
N PHE A 118 -13.08 7.33 -8.00
CA PHE A 118 -12.03 6.56 -8.65
C PHE A 118 -10.73 6.63 -7.84
N ILE A 119 -9.89 5.61 -8.04
CA ILE A 119 -8.55 5.51 -7.47
C ILE A 119 -7.57 5.62 -8.62
N ARG A 120 -6.58 6.51 -8.52
CA ARG A 120 -5.53 6.67 -9.52
C ARG A 120 -4.16 6.59 -8.87
N ASP A 121 -3.25 5.90 -9.54
CA ASP A 121 -1.83 5.97 -9.23
C ASP A 121 -1.19 7.11 -10.03
N VAL A 122 -0.58 8.05 -9.33
CA VAL A 122 0.16 9.19 -9.88
C VAL A 122 1.64 9.10 -9.52
N THR A 123 2.15 7.88 -9.32
CA THR A 123 3.58 7.64 -9.14
C THR A 123 4.34 8.09 -10.40
N PRO A 124 5.27 9.05 -10.29
CA PRO A 124 5.95 9.58 -11.45
C PRO A 124 6.85 8.50 -12.07
N MET A 125 6.61 8.19 -13.35
CA MET A 125 7.50 7.34 -14.15
C MET A 125 8.47 8.24 -14.93
N PRO A 126 9.78 8.21 -14.62
CA PRO A 126 10.75 9.04 -15.33
C PRO A 126 11.05 8.45 -16.72
N HIS A 127 10.95 9.27 -17.76
CA HIS A 127 11.41 8.93 -19.10
C HIS A 127 12.87 9.40 -19.26
N ASN A 128 13.83 8.52 -18.94
CA ASN A 128 15.29 8.78 -19.06
C ASN A 128 15.73 10.15 -18.51
N GLY A 129 15.29 10.48 -17.30
CA GLY A 129 15.60 11.76 -16.63
C GLY A 129 16.92 11.74 -15.84
N CYS A 130 16.98 12.49 -14.74
CA CYS A 130 18.16 12.57 -13.88
C CYS A 130 18.68 11.19 -13.49
N ARG A 131 20.01 11.01 -13.57
CA ARG A 131 20.68 9.77 -13.14
C ARG A 131 20.34 9.47 -11.69
N SER A 132 19.75 8.31 -11.44
CA SER A 132 19.45 7.85 -10.08
C SER A 132 20.71 7.87 -9.21
N PRO A 133 20.59 8.26 -7.93
CA PRO A 133 21.72 8.27 -7.01
C PRO A 133 22.36 6.88 -6.95
N LYS A 134 23.67 6.84 -6.70
CA LYS A 134 24.41 5.58 -6.57
C LYS A 134 23.67 4.66 -5.60
N LYS A 135 23.40 3.43 -6.04
CA LYS A 135 22.76 2.41 -5.21
C LYS A 135 23.59 2.30 -3.92
N LYS A 136 23.01 2.58 -2.76
CA LYS A 136 23.71 2.40 -1.48
C LYS A 136 24.08 0.93 -1.36
N THR A 137 25.36 0.65 -1.10
CA THR A 137 25.92 -0.71 -1.03
C THR A 137 25.51 -1.42 0.27
N CYS A 138 24.21 -1.50 0.54
CA CYS A 138 23.60 -2.61 1.25
C CYS A 138 22.87 -3.45 0.19
N GLN A 139 23.63 -3.86 -0.82
CA GLN A 139 23.15 -4.70 -1.90
C GLN A 139 23.26 -6.19 -1.57
N ALA A 140 23.49 -6.60 -0.31
CA ALA A 140 23.49 -8.02 0.02
C ALA A 140 22.15 -8.67 -0.38
N ASP A 141 21.02 -7.98 -0.18
CA ASP A 141 19.72 -8.48 -0.63
C ASP A 141 19.50 -8.30 -2.14
N THR A 142 20.05 -7.25 -2.77
CA THR A 142 19.84 -7.00 -4.22
C THR A 142 20.76 -7.85 -5.11
N ILE A 143 22.05 -7.91 -4.77
CA ILE A 143 23.00 -8.89 -5.32
C ILE A 143 22.55 -10.28 -4.90
N GLY A 144 22.10 -10.50 -3.67
CA GLY A 144 21.55 -11.79 -3.24
C GLY A 144 20.34 -12.22 -4.06
N ILE A 145 19.41 -11.32 -4.38
CA ILE A 145 18.27 -11.60 -5.28
C ILE A 145 18.73 -11.82 -6.72
N ALA A 146 19.72 -11.05 -7.21
CA ALA A 146 20.27 -11.22 -8.54
C ALA A 146 21.04 -12.53 -8.69
N VAL A 147 21.92 -12.85 -7.74
CA VAL A 147 22.69 -14.09 -7.63
C VAL A 147 21.75 -15.26 -7.39
N ARG A 148 20.73 -15.13 -6.54
CA ARG A 148 19.69 -16.14 -6.39
C ARG A 148 18.91 -16.33 -7.70
N ARG A 149 18.64 -15.28 -8.49
CA ARG A 149 18.03 -15.42 -9.83
C ARG A 149 18.95 -16.10 -10.85
N VAL A 150 20.25 -15.80 -10.82
CA VAL A 150 21.24 -16.41 -11.71
C VAL A 150 21.39 -17.89 -11.34
N LEU A 151 21.59 -18.20 -10.05
CA LEU A 151 21.69 -19.57 -9.55
C LEU A 151 20.37 -20.36 -9.71
N LEU A 152 19.21 -19.77 -9.39
CA LEU A 152 17.91 -20.42 -9.63
C LEU A 152 17.53 -20.48 -11.12
N GLY A 153 18.17 -19.68 -11.97
CA GLY A 153 18.02 -19.74 -13.43
C GLY A 153 18.86 -20.85 -14.06
N GLU A 154 19.98 -21.21 -13.43
CA GLU A 154 20.81 -22.36 -13.79
C GLU A 154 20.29 -23.68 -13.21
N ILE A 155 19.52 -23.62 -12.12
CA ILE A 155 18.85 -24.80 -11.58
C ILE A 155 17.65 -25.13 -12.47
N GLU A 156 17.70 -26.30 -13.09
CA GLU A 156 16.55 -26.92 -13.75
C GLU A 156 15.45 -27.13 -12.70
N GLY A 157 14.49 -26.21 -12.68
CA GLY A 157 13.50 -26.10 -11.62
C GLY A 157 12.15 -25.70 -12.16
N THR A 158 11.12 -26.36 -11.65
CA THR A 158 9.73 -26.11 -12.06
C THR A 158 9.13 -25.05 -11.18
N SER A 159 8.75 -23.93 -11.77
CA SER A 159 8.22 -22.76 -11.05
C SER A 159 6.93 -22.24 -11.68
N ILE A 160 6.07 -21.65 -10.85
CA ILE A 160 4.85 -21.00 -11.30
C ILE A 160 5.24 -19.65 -11.91
N THR A 161 5.12 -19.54 -13.23
CA THR A 161 5.49 -18.33 -13.99
C THR A 161 4.35 -17.33 -14.07
N ARG A 162 3.10 -17.80 -14.13
CA ARG A 162 1.91 -16.95 -14.27
C ARG A 162 0.70 -17.57 -13.60
N ALA A 163 -0.12 -16.74 -12.98
CA ALA A 163 -1.46 -17.09 -12.52
C ALA A 163 -2.49 -16.20 -13.23
N LYS A 164 -3.56 -16.81 -13.76
CA LYS A 164 -4.65 -16.09 -14.44
C LYS A 164 -5.94 -16.33 -13.67
N SER A 165 -6.68 -15.26 -13.39
CA SER A 165 -8.02 -15.33 -12.81
C SER A 165 -9.00 -14.61 -13.73
N GLU A 166 -10.09 -15.27 -14.11
CA GLU A 166 -10.96 -14.79 -15.19
C GLU A 166 -11.83 -13.58 -14.82
N LYS A 167 -12.17 -13.39 -13.54
CA LYS A 167 -13.20 -12.41 -13.11
C LYS A 167 -12.67 -11.29 -12.21
N ILE A 168 -11.37 -11.01 -12.28
CA ILE A 168 -10.69 -10.10 -11.34
C ILE A 168 -10.17 -8.86 -12.08
N PRO A 169 -10.63 -7.64 -11.72
CA PRO A 169 -10.22 -6.42 -12.40
C PRO A 169 -8.81 -5.97 -12.01
N HIS A 170 -8.35 -6.29 -10.80
CA HIS A 170 -7.06 -5.82 -10.27
C HIS A 170 -6.55 -6.69 -9.11
N GLU A 171 -5.24 -6.71 -8.89
CA GLU A 171 -4.53 -7.52 -7.88
C GLU A 171 -4.97 -7.29 -6.42
N TYR A 172 -5.63 -6.16 -6.15
CA TYR A 172 -6.15 -5.81 -4.83
C TYR A 172 -7.63 -6.16 -4.63
N SER A 173 -8.27 -6.83 -5.59
CA SER A 173 -9.69 -7.16 -5.47
C SER A 173 -9.87 -8.36 -4.56
N THR A 174 -10.99 -8.39 -3.84
CA THR A 174 -11.45 -9.58 -3.12
C THR A 174 -12.30 -10.43 -4.04
N ILE A 175 -12.03 -11.73 -4.11
CA ILE A 175 -12.88 -12.69 -4.84
C ILE A 175 -14.07 -13.02 -3.94
N VAL A 176 -15.29 -12.97 -4.49
CA VAL A 176 -16.50 -13.33 -3.74
C VAL A 176 -16.42 -14.79 -3.31
N GLY A 177 -16.50 -15.05 -2.00
CA GLY A 177 -16.43 -16.40 -1.44
C GLY A 177 -15.03 -16.86 -1.02
N ILE A 178 -13.99 -16.03 -1.17
CA ILE A 178 -12.63 -16.31 -0.69
C ILE A 178 -12.26 -15.30 0.40
N GLN A 179 -11.71 -15.80 1.51
CA GLN A 179 -11.31 -14.96 2.65
C GLN A 179 -10.06 -14.14 2.35
N GLU A 180 -9.12 -14.71 1.60
CA GLU A 180 -7.85 -14.09 1.22
C GLU A 180 -8.01 -13.09 0.08
N SER A 181 -7.12 -12.09 0.05
CA SER A 181 -7.02 -11.16 -1.09
C SER A 181 -6.27 -11.79 -2.26
N VAL A 182 -6.49 -11.32 -3.49
CA VAL A 182 -5.76 -11.82 -4.69
C VAL A 182 -4.24 -11.67 -4.53
N HIS A 183 -3.80 -10.58 -3.92
CA HIS A 183 -2.39 -10.37 -3.59
C HIS A 183 -1.85 -11.46 -2.64
N GLU A 184 -2.62 -11.83 -1.63
CA GLU A 184 -2.25 -12.86 -0.64
C GLU A 184 -2.19 -14.24 -1.28
N ILE A 185 -3.17 -14.56 -2.15
CA ILE A 185 -3.15 -15.78 -2.97
C ILE A 185 -1.89 -15.83 -3.84
N LEU A 186 -1.53 -14.72 -4.52
CA LEU A 186 -0.32 -14.65 -5.34
C LEU A 186 0.98 -14.80 -4.52
N MET A 187 0.98 -14.37 -3.25
CA MET A 187 2.11 -14.57 -2.35
C MET A 187 2.20 -16.03 -1.90
N ASN A 188 1.08 -16.65 -1.55
CA ASN A 188 1.00 -18.06 -1.18
C ASN A 188 1.43 -18.99 -2.33
N LEU A 189 1.09 -18.64 -3.58
CA LEU A 189 1.54 -19.39 -4.77
C LEU A 189 3.07 -19.48 -4.90
N LYS A 190 3.82 -18.49 -4.39
CA LYS A 190 5.29 -18.53 -4.41
C LYS A 190 5.88 -19.54 -3.43
N GLU A 191 5.12 -19.93 -2.42
CA GLU A 191 5.54 -20.89 -1.40
C GLU A 191 5.35 -22.35 -1.85
N ILE A 192 4.61 -22.55 -2.95
CA ILE A 192 4.37 -23.88 -3.51
C ILE A 192 5.64 -24.40 -4.20
N VAL A 193 6.15 -25.52 -3.70
CA VAL A 193 7.26 -26.26 -4.32
C VAL A 193 6.69 -27.29 -5.29
N LEU A 194 7.01 -27.13 -6.58
CA LEU A 194 6.62 -28.07 -7.63
C LEU A 194 7.80 -28.97 -8.01
N ARG A 195 7.51 -30.22 -8.39
CA ARG A 195 8.48 -31.16 -8.97
C ARG A 195 7.91 -31.77 -10.25
N SER A 196 8.39 -31.34 -11.42
CA SER A 196 8.20 -32.06 -12.69
C SER A 196 9.53 -32.33 -13.38
N ASN A 197 9.58 -33.42 -14.14
CA ASN A 197 10.68 -33.76 -15.04
C ASN A 197 10.35 -33.38 -16.51
N LEU A 198 9.35 -32.52 -16.71
CA LEU A 198 8.86 -32.16 -18.04
C LEU A 198 9.39 -30.78 -18.44
N TYR A 199 9.96 -30.71 -19.64
CA TYR A 199 10.42 -29.48 -20.26
C TYR A 199 9.25 -28.81 -21.00
N GLY A 200 8.84 -27.62 -20.55
CA GLY A 200 7.78 -26.83 -21.17
C GLY A 200 6.82 -26.20 -20.17
N THR A 201 6.04 -25.20 -20.62
CA THR A 201 4.98 -24.60 -19.82
C THR A 201 3.76 -25.50 -19.81
N GLN A 202 3.21 -25.76 -18.62
CA GLN A 202 1.96 -26.48 -18.46
C GLN A 202 0.94 -25.66 -17.69
N ASP A 203 -0.30 -25.72 -18.14
CA ASP A 203 -1.41 -25.08 -17.47
C ASP A 203 -1.98 -26.01 -16.40
N ALA A 204 -2.16 -25.47 -15.20
CA ALA A 204 -2.84 -26.13 -14.09
C ALA A 204 -4.06 -25.31 -13.70
N SER A 205 -5.19 -25.97 -13.49
CA SER A 205 -6.46 -25.33 -13.14
C SER A 205 -6.95 -25.82 -11.78
N ILE A 206 -7.60 -24.95 -11.01
CA ILE A 206 -8.18 -25.30 -9.72
C ILE A 206 -9.68 -25.05 -9.73
N CYS A 207 -10.45 -26.07 -9.35
CA CYS A 207 -11.91 -26.05 -9.31
C CYS A 207 -12.36 -26.55 -7.95
N PHE A 208 -12.85 -25.65 -7.10
CA PHE A 208 -13.29 -25.98 -5.74
C PHE A 208 -14.72 -25.49 -5.51
N LYS A 209 -15.55 -26.32 -4.86
CA LYS A 209 -16.94 -25.98 -4.50
C LYS A 209 -17.20 -26.39 -3.05
N GLY A 210 -17.66 -25.44 -2.24
CA GLY A 210 -18.00 -25.65 -0.83
C GLY A 210 -17.10 -24.88 0.14
N PRO A 211 -17.41 -24.87 1.44
CA PRO A 211 -16.53 -24.31 2.47
C PRO A 211 -15.39 -25.28 2.77
N GLY A 212 -14.15 -24.82 2.66
CA GLY A 212 -12.96 -25.62 2.95
C GLY A 212 -11.66 -24.86 2.63
N TYR A 213 -10.54 -25.40 3.10
CA TYR A 213 -9.22 -24.86 2.81
C TYR A 213 -8.68 -25.48 1.53
N ILE A 214 -8.22 -24.64 0.62
CA ILE A 214 -7.61 -25.07 -0.63
C ILE A 214 -6.13 -25.31 -0.39
N THR A 215 -5.65 -26.49 -0.76
CA THR A 215 -4.26 -26.88 -0.62
C THR A 215 -3.60 -27.06 -1.99
N ALA A 216 -2.26 -27.15 -2.01
CA ALA A 216 -1.52 -27.39 -3.25
C ALA A 216 -1.85 -28.74 -3.93
N GLN A 217 -2.51 -29.67 -3.22
CA GLN A 217 -2.94 -30.94 -3.81
C GLN A 217 -4.08 -30.74 -4.82
N ASP A 218 -4.96 -29.75 -4.59
CA ASP A 218 -6.24 -29.56 -5.28
C ASP A 218 -6.13 -29.00 -6.70
N PHE A 219 -4.91 -28.68 -7.16
CA PHE A 219 -4.68 -28.31 -8.56
C PHE A 219 -4.94 -29.52 -9.47
N TYR A 220 -5.80 -29.41 -10.47
CA TYR A 220 -5.93 -30.45 -11.49
C TYR A 220 -4.81 -30.28 -12.52
N GLN A 221 -4.20 -31.39 -12.93
CA GLN A 221 -3.25 -31.41 -14.03
C GLN A 221 -3.55 -32.56 -14.99
N CYS A 222 -3.26 -32.36 -16.26
CA CYS A 222 -3.08 -33.45 -17.22
C CYS A 222 -1.86 -34.31 -16.83
N SER A 223 -2.14 -35.44 -16.19
CA SER A 223 -1.43 -36.73 -16.17
C SER A 223 -0.01 -36.92 -15.57
N SER A 224 0.79 -35.92 -15.15
CA SER A 224 2.18 -36.28 -14.70
C SER A 224 2.99 -35.36 -13.73
N LEU A 225 2.39 -34.62 -12.78
CA LEU A 225 3.13 -34.10 -11.60
C LEU A 225 2.92 -34.98 -10.37
N GLN A 226 4.02 -35.36 -9.72
CA GLN A 226 3.97 -35.77 -8.33
C GLN A 226 4.05 -34.53 -7.42
N LYS A 227 3.05 -34.38 -6.55
CA LYS A 227 2.95 -33.25 -5.61
C LYS A 227 3.20 -33.74 -4.20
N ASN A 228 4.29 -33.27 -3.59
CA ASN A 228 4.49 -33.46 -2.16
C ASN A 228 4.00 -32.22 -1.44
N SER A 229 2.79 -32.27 -0.89
CA SER A 229 2.35 -31.31 0.11
C SER A 229 2.82 -31.82 1.49
N TYR A 230 3.66 -31.05 2.16
CA TYR A 230 3.80 -31.23 3.59
C TYR A 230 2.64 -30.51 4.27
N PRO A 231 1.76 -31.21 5.03
CA PRO A 231 0.79 -30.52 5.86
C PRO A 231 1.60 -29.81 6.96
N ARG A 232 1.44 -28.50 7.10
CA ARG A 232 1.87 -27.81 8.32
C ARG A 232 0.64 -27.32 9.06
N ARG A 233 0.67 -27.59 10.37
CA ARG A 233 -0.23 -27.08 11.40
C ARG A 233 -0.24 -25.55 11.43
#